data_AF-A0A2N2Q8F5-F1
#
_entry.id   AF-A0A2N2Q8F5-F1
#
_cell.length_a   1.000
_cell.length_b   1.000
_cell.length_c   1.000
_cell.angle_alpha   90.00
_cell.angle_beta   90.00
_cell.angle_gamma   90.00
#
_symmetry.space_group_name_H-M   'P 1'
#
loop_
_entity.id
_entity.type
_entity.pdbx_description
1 polymer ?
#
loop_
_entity_poly.entity_id
_entity_poly.type
_entity_poly.pdbx_seq_one_letter_code
_entity_poly.pdbx_strand_id
1 'polypeptide(L)'
;MKKFLIALLFAPILAFANTSTVHIDKWPGSVSDKAALQNGAKLFVNYCMNCHGASYMRYKNLLDLGLTEQQVKENLMFTSDKI
;
A
#
# COMPACT_ATOMS: atom_id res chain seq x y z
N MET A 1 41.33 35.05 -13.41
CA MET A 1 40.15 35.28 -12.55
C MET A 1 38.84 34.88 -13.24
N LYS A 2 38.47 35.49 -14.37
CA LYS A 2 37.20 35.20 -15.09
C LYS A 2 37.01 33.73 -15.51
N LYS A 3 38.07 33.04 -15.95
CA LYS A 3 38.02 31.61 -16.33
C LYS A 3 37.73 30.67 -15.14
N PHE A 4 38.20 31.02 -13.94
CA PHE A 4 37.93 30.26 -12.71
C PHE A 4 36.48 30.42 -12.26
N LEU A 5 35.93 31.63 -12.39
CA LEU A 5 34.52 31.90 -12.06
C LEU A 5 33.57 31.13 -13.00
N ILE A 6 33.91 31.02 -14.28
CA ILE A 6 33.15 30.23 -15.26
C ILE A 6 33.21 28.74 -14.92
N ALA A 7 34.38 28.21 -14.55
CA ALA A 7 34.51 26.81 -14.14
C ALA A 7 33.69 26.49 -12.87
N LEU A 8 33.67 27.41 -11.89
CA LEU A 8 32.91 27.24 -10.66
C LEU A 8 31.39 27.26 -10.89
N LEU A 9 30.91 28.04 -11.87
CA LEU A 9 29.49 28.09 -12.25
C LEU A 9 28.95 26.74 -12.73
N PHE A 10 29.81 25.90 -13.32
CA PHE A 10 29.44 24.59 -13.85
C PHE A 10 29.70 23.42 -12.89
N ALA A 11 30.25 23.67 -11.70
CA ALA A 11 30.44 22.64 -10.67
C ALA A 11 29.17 21.85 -10.28
N PRO A 12 27.96 22.45 -10.25
CA PRO A 12 26.72 21.71 -9.94
C PRO A 12 26.34 20.66 -10.99
N ILE A 13 26.88 20.72 -12.22
CA ILE A 13 26.60 19.72 -13.27
C ILE A 13 27.15 18.34 -12.89
N LEU A 14 28.14 18.30 -12.00
CA LEU A 14 28.74 17.05 -11.51
C LEU A 14 27.98 16.44 -10.31
N ALA A 15 26.95 17.14 -9.80
CA ALA A 15 26.11 16.63 -8.71
C ALA A 15 25.03 15.68 -9.27
N PHE A 16 25.39 14.42 -9.49
CA PHE A 16 24.41 13.37 -9.75
C PHE A 16 23.78 12.90 -8.43
N ALA A 17 22.46 12.69 -8.43
CA ALA A 17 21.78 12.06 -7.30
C ALA A 17 22.32 10.64 -7.13
N ASN A 18 23.14 10.42 -6.10
CA ASN A 18 23.54 9.08 -5.67
C ASN A 18 22.38 8.47 -4.87
N THR A 19 21.54 7.68 -5.53
CA THR A 19 20.74 6.69 -4.81
C THR A 19 21.69 5.56 -4.43
N SER A 20 22.04 5.46 -3.15
CA SER A 20 22.59 4.21 -2.66
C SER A 20 21.63 3.09 -3.04
N THR A 21 22.13 2.01 -3.61
CA THR A 21 21.36 0.78 -3.80
C THR A 21 21.09 0.17 -2.43
N VAL A 22 20.14 0.75 -1.70
CA VAL A 22 19.61 0.17 -0.47
C VAL A 22 18.92 -1.13 -0.87
N HIS A 23 19.26 -2.21 -0.19
CA HIS A 23 18.56 -3.48 -0.38
C HIS A 23 17.10 -3.28 0.04
N ILE A 24 16.21 -3.26 -0.94
CA ILE A 24 14.77 -3.28 -0.71
C ILE A 24 14.32 -4.72 -0.88
N ASP A 25 13.92 -5.35 0.22
CA ASP A 25 13.32 -6.67 0.18
C ASP A 25 12.09 -6.63 -0.72
N LYS A 26 12.06 -7.55 -1.69
CA LYS A 26 10.86 -7.75 -2.49
C LYS A 26 9.87 -8.56 -1.67
N TRP A 27 8.63 -8.10 -1.62
CA TRP A 27 7.54 -8.93 -1.12
C TRP A 27 7.48 -10.23 -1.95
N PRO A 28 7.60 -11.42 -1.33
CA PRO A 28 7.70 -12.67 -2.07
C PRO A 28 6.33 -13.18 -2.58
N GLY A 29 5.23 -12.59 -2.10
CA GLY A 29 3.87 -12.99 -2.49
C GLY A 29 3.37 -12.30 -3.76
N SER A 30 2.15 -12.66 -4.16
CA SER A 30 1.47 -12.04 -5.29
C SER A 30 0.30 -11.17 -4.84
N VAL A 31 0.16 -10.00 -5.47
CA VAL A 31 -1.05 -9.15 -5.37
C VAL A 31 -2.25 -9.74 -6.11
N SER A 32 -2.08 -10.87 -6.80
CA SER A 32 -3.16 -11.63 -7.44
C SER A 32 -3.57 -12.87 -6.66
N ASP A 33 -2.92 -13.17 -5.53
CA ASP A 33 -3.27 -14.32 -4.68
C ASP A 33 -4.55 -14.01 -3.89
N LYS A 34 -5.67 -14.50 -4.41
CA LYS A 34 -6.99 -14.28 -3.81
C LYS A 34 -7.09 -14.83 -2.39
N ALA A 35 -6.48 -15.97 -2.09
CA ALA A 35 -6.54 -16.55 -0.75
C ALA A 35 -5.81 -15.67 0.28
N ALA A 36 -4.61 -15.20 -0.10
CA ALA A 36 -3.86 -14.27 0.74
C ALA A 36 -4.61 -12.94 0.95
N LEU A 37 -5.22 -12.40 -0.11
CA LEU A 37 -6.00 -11.16 -0.04
C LEU A 37 -7.27 -11.31 0.81
N GLN A 38 -8.00 -12.42 0.69
CA GLN A 38 -9.16 -12.74 1.53
C GLN A 38 -8.76 -12.83 3.02
N ASN A 39 -7.62 -13.49 3.31
CA ASN A 39 -7.09 -13.54 4.67
C ASN A 39 -6.70 -12.15 5.17
N GLY A 40 -6.07 -11.31 4.33
CA GLY A 40 -5.76 -9.92 4.65
C GLY A 40 -7.00 -9.08 4.97
N ALA A 41 -8.07 -9.22 4.18
CA ALA A 41 -9.35 -8.54 4.43
C ALA A 41 -9.96 -8.96 5.78
N LYS A 42 -9.94 -10.27 6.09
CA LYS A 42 -10.36 -10.79 7.40
C LYS A 42 -9.54 -10.17 8.54
N LEU A 43 -8.21 -10.14 8.44
CA LEU A 43 -7.35 -9.58 9.48
C LEU A 43 -7.60 -8.08 9.67
N PHE A 44 -7.71 -7.34 8.57
CA PHE A 44 -7.96 -5.90 8.62
C PHE A 44 -9.26 -5.58 9.36
N VAL A 45 -10.37 -6.23 8.97
CA VAL A 45 -11.68 -6.00 9.58
C VAL A 45 -11.69 -6.39 11.07
N ASN A 46 -11.09 -7.51 11.44
CA ASN A 46 -11.14 -8.01 12.82
C ASN A 46 -10.21 -7.25 13.78
N TYR A 47 -9.06 -6.77 13.31
CA TYR A 47 -8.02 -6.25 14.20
C TYR A 47 -7.62 -4.80 13.92
N CYS A 48 -7.55 -4.40 12.65
CA CYS A 48 -7.04 -3.08 12.27
C CYS A 48 -8.14 -2.02 12.24
N MET A 49 -9.35 -2.40 11.82
CA MET A 49 -10.45 -1.48 11.54
C MET A 49 -11.02 -0.78 12.78
N ASN A 50 -10.70 -1.27 13.97
CA ASN A 50 -11.07 -0.63 15.24
C ASN A 50 -10.33 0.70 15.47
N CYS A 51 -9.14 0.87 14.87
CA CYS A 51 -8.32 2.08 15.00
C CYS A 51 -8.06 2.77 13.64
N HIS A 52 -8.06 2.02 12.54
CA HIS A 52 -7.76 2.53 11.20
C HIS A 52 -9.00 2.51 10.31
N GLY A 53 -9.25 3.63 9.62
CA GLY A 53 -10.28 3.72 8.59
C GLY A 53 -9.77 3.27 7.22
N ALA A 54 -10.66 2.67 6.42
CA ALA A 54 -10.45 2.43 4.99
C ALA A 54 -11.48 3.21 4.16
N SER A 55 -11.47 4.54 4.28
CA SER A 55 -12.54 5.42 3.79
C SER A 55 -12.83 5.35 2.28
N TYR A 56 -11.85 4.91 1.48
CA TYR A 56 -11.97 4.76 0.04
C TYR A 56 -12.25 3.31 -0.41
N MET A 57 -12.31 2.35 0.52
CA MET A 57 -12.65 0.96 0.23
C MET A 57 -14.16 0.75 0.36
N ARG A 58 -14.80 0.23 -0.69
CA ARG A 58 -16.21 -0.18 -0.64
C ARG A 58 -16.29 -1.69 -0.49
N TYR A 59 -17.30 -2.18 0.23
CA TYR A 59 -17.52 -3.63 0.39
C TYR A 59 -17.68 -4.38 -0.94
N LYS A 60 -18.19 -3.71 -1.99
CA LYS A 60 -18.27 -4.28 -3.34
C LYS A 60 -16.91 -4.67 -3.92
N ASN A 61 -15.84 -3.94 -3.60
CA ASN A 61 -14.49 -4.26 -4.06
C ASN A 61 -13.98 -5.60 -3.50
N LEU A 62 -14.55 -6.10 -2.39
CA LEU A 62 -14.17 -7.40 -1.84
C LEU A 62 -14.68 -8.57 -2.71
N LEU A 63 -15.66 -8.35 -3.57
CA LEU A 63 -16.15 -9.35 -4.52
C LEU A 63 -15.09 -9.69 -5.58
N ASP A 64 -14.21 -8.74 -5.91
CA ASP A 64 -13.10 -8.96 -6.86
C ASP A 64 -12.12 -10.03 -6.33
N LEU A 65 -12.09 -10.22 -5.00
CA LEU A 65 -11.33 -11.26 -4.32
C LEU A 65 -11.98 -12.65 -4.44
N GLY A 66 -13.11 -12.79 -5.14
CA GLY A 66 -13.85 -14.04 -5.28
C GLY A 66 -14.77 -14.36 -4.10
N LEU A 67 -15.06 -13.37 -3.26
CA LEU A 67 -16.06 -13.51 -2.19
C LEU A 67 -17.46 -13.27 -2.75
N THR A 68 -18.45 -13.97 -2.21
CA THR A 68 -19.85 -13.68 -2.51
C THR A 68 -20.35 -12.49 -1.68
N GLU A 69 -21.42 -11.84 -2.13
CA GLU A 69 -22.04 -10.76 -1.34
C GLU A 69 -22.47 -11.25 0.05
N GLN A 70 -22.96 -12.48 0.14
CA GLN A 70 -23.35 -13.09 1.40
C GLN A 70 -22.15 -13.25 2.34
N GLN A 71 -21.03 -13.77 1.83
CA GLN A 71 -19.81 -13.91 2.63
C GLN A 71 -19.30 -12.57 3.14
N VAL A 72 -19.33 -11.53 2.31
CA VAL A 72 -18.93 -10.17 2.72
C VAL A 72 -19.84 -9.62 3.81
N LYS A 73 -21.16 -9.75 3.66
CA LYS A 73 -22.13 -9.29 4.66
C LYS A 73 -21.96 -10.02 5.99
N GLU A 74 -21.89 -11.34 5.97
CA GLU A 74 -21.84 -12.17 7.18
C GLU A 74 -20.50 -12.08 7.92
N ASN A 75 -19.39 -11.87 7.20
CA ASN A 75 -18.05 -12.04 7.78
C ASN A 75 -17.18 -10.77 7.77
N LEU A 76 -17.56 -9.72 7.04
CA LEU A 76 -16.71 -8.54 6.86
C LEU A 76 -17.44 -7.21 7.10
N MET A 77 -18.77 -7.23 7.29
CA MET A 77 -19.61 -6.05 7.55
C MET A 77 -20.20 -6.08 8.97
N PHE A 78 -19.35 -6.02 10.00
CA PHE A 78 -19.79 -6.11 11.41
C PHE A 78 -20.47 -4.85 11.96
N THR A 79 -20.91 -3.93 11.09
CA THR A 79 -21.49 -2.67 11.56
C THR A 79 -22.94 -2.87 12.00
N SER A 80 -23.13 -2.78 13.32
CA SER A 80 -24.32 -2.39 14.09
C SER A 80 -25.40 -3.41 14.43
N ASP A 81 -25.01 -4.57 14.96
CA ASP A 81 -25.82 -5.26 15.98
C ASP A 81 -25.22 -4.96 17.35
N LYS A 82 -25.46 -3.76 17.87
CA LYS A 82 -25.19 -3.46 19.27
C LYS A 82 -26.31 -4.08 20.12
N ILE A 83 -25.92 -4.86 21.12
CA ILE A 83 -26.73 -5.10 22.32
C ILE A 83 -26.93 -3.81 23.11
#